data_AF-A0A1F5N1Y8-F1
#
_entry.id   AF-A0A1F5N1Y8-F1
#
_cell.length_a   1.000
_cell.length_b   1.000
_cell.length_c   1.000
_cell.angle_alpha   90.00
_cell.angle_beta   90.00
_cell.angle_gamma   90.00
#
_symmetry.space_group_name_H-M   'P 1'
#
loop_
_entity.id
_entity.type
_entity.pdbx_description
1 polymer ?
#
loop_
_entity_poly.entity_id
_entity_poly.type
_entity_poly.pdbx_seq_one_letter_code
_entity_poly.pdbx_strand_id
1 'polypeptide(L)'
;MAKISIDLLPAEFKTEEIKRTRFYKISVFSVAVILLAVFLSSLTVALRILQSRRLAQIQTQMDQTEIRLSGLKNTQASLLLLKNRLAAIDQYLGNFSKQVQVYDLINELIPPGVAINGFSINQSGEVVFTATVSDGESVDQLIDNFILPQNNQGKIKQISMDAISRGRDGVYRLSLKIQPK
;
A
#
# COMPACT_ATOMS: atom_id res chain seq x y z
N MET A 1 -3.33 -20.95 -105.15
CA MET A 1 -4.78 -21.02 -105.40
C MET A 1 -5.49 -20.39 -104.21
N ALA A 2 -6.16 -19.25 -104.41
CA ALA A 2 -6.89 -18.56 -103.35
C ALA A 2 -8.21 -19.29 -103.09
N LYS A 3 -8.46 -19.65 -101.82
CA LYS A 3 -9.68 -20.34 -101.40
C LYS A 3 -10.80 -19.30 -101.29
N ILE A 4 -11.69 -19.26 -102.27
CA ILE A 4 -12.86 -18.38 -102.26
C ILE A 4 -13.86 -18.92 -101.23
N SER A 5 -13.98 -18.26 -100.09
CA SER A 5 -15.06 -18.51 -99.13
C SER A 5 -16.29 -17.71 -99.56
N ILE A 6 -17.26 -18.37 -100.17
CA ILE A 6 -18.55 -17.76 -100.50
C ILE A 6 -19.40 -17.78 -99.23
N ASP A 7 -19.65 -16.60 -98.68
CA ASP A 7 -20.50 -16.41 -97.52
C ASP A 7 -21.97 -16.28 -97.99
N LEU A 8 -22.78 -17.30 -97.74
CA LEU A 8 -24.15 -17.46 -98.21
C LEU A 8 -25.20 -16.93 -97.21
N LEU A 9 -24.80 -16.22 -96.15
CA LEU A 9 -25.73 -15.67 -95.18
C LEU A 9 -26.39 -14.38 -95.69
N PRO A 10 -27.73 -14.30 -95.77
CA PRO A 10 -28.45 -13.07 -96.08
C PRO A 10 -28.09 -11.98 -95.08
N ALA A 11 -27.94 -10.73 -95.56
CA ALA A 11 -27.48 -9.61 -94.73
C ALA A 11 -28.35 -9.36 -93.48
N GLU A 12 -29.62 -9.75 -93.53
CA GLU A 12 -30.58 -9.67 -92.42
C GLU A 12 -30.13 -10.50 -91.21
N PHE A 13 -29.72 -11.76 -91.43
CA PHE A 13 -29.27 -12.67 -90.35
C PHE A 13 -27.95 -12.24 -89.72
N LYS A 14 -27.05 -11.61 -90.48
CA LYS A 14 -25.79 -11.06 -89.94
C LYS A 14 -26.05 -9.96 -88.91
N THR A 15 -27.06 -9.12 -89.11
CA THR A 15 -27.39 -8.05 -88.16
C THR A 15 -28.01 -8.58 -86.87
N GLU A 16 -28.78 -9.67 -86.93
CA GLU A 16 -29.34 -10.32 -85.75
C GLU A 16 -28.27 -11.05 -84.91
N GLU A 17 -27.31 -11.73 -85.55
CA GLU A 17 -26.20 -12.36 -84.86
C GLU A 17 -25.29 -11.34 -84.16
N ILE A 18 -25.03 -10.18 -84.78
CA ILE A 18 -24.27 -9.09 -84.14
C ILE A 18 -25.04 -8.51 -82.94
N LYS A 19 -26.36 -8.35 -83.02
CA LYS A 19 -27.18 -7.91 -81.89
C LYS A 19 -27.19 -8.93 -80.76
N ARG A 20 -27.34 -10.22 -81.08
CA ARG A 20 -27.35 -11.33 -80.10
C ARG A 20 -26.01 -11.47 -79.39
N THR A 21 -24.89 -11.36 -80.11
CA THR A 21 -23.54 -11.40 -79.51
C THR A 21 -23.25 -10.19 -78.63
N ARG A 22 -23.69 -8.98 -79.02
CA ARG A 22 -23.61 -7.79 -78.17
C ARG A 22 -24.45 -7.92 -76.90
N PHE A 23 -25.69 -8.40 -77.03
CA PHE A 23 -26.58 -8.64 -75.88
C PHE A 23 -25.99 -9.69 -74.93
N TYR A 24 -25.45 -10.79 -75.45
CA TYR A 24 -24.78 -11.81 -74.64
C TYR A 24 -23.57 -11.24 -73.89
N LYS A 25 -22.73 -10.42 -74.54
CA LYS A 25 -21.60 -9.75 -73.87
C LYS A 25 -22.06 -8.82 -72.74
N ILE A 26 -23.13 -8.07 -72.94
CA ILE A 26 -23.72 -7.19 -71.90
C ILE A 26 -24.27 -8.01 -70.74
N SER A 27 -24.98 -9.10 -71.02
CA SER A 27 -25.53 -9.99 -69.99
C SER A 27 -24.42 -10.66 -69.18
N VAL A 28 -23.35 -11.14 -69.80
CA VAL A 28 -22.20 -11.72 -69.10
C VAL A 28 -21.51 -10.67 -68.22
N PHE A 29 -21.34 -9.44 -68.72
CA PHE A 29 -20.79 -8.34 -67.92
C PHE A 29 -21.69 -7.97 -66.73
N SER A 30 -23.00 -7.91 -66.94
CA SER A 30 -23.96 -7.64 -65.87
C SER A 30 -23.94 -8.72 -64.78
N VAL A 31 -23.85 -10.00 -65.17
CA VAL A 31 -23.72 -11.11 -64.21
C VAL A 31 -22.39 -11.03 -63.44
N ALA A 32 -21.30 -10.67 -64.11
CA ALA A 32 -20.00 -10.48 -63.46
C ALA A 32 -20.03 -9.34 -62.42
N VAL A 33 -20.69 -8.21 -62.75
CA VAL A 33 -20.84 -7.09 -61.81
C VAL A 33 -21.69 -7.48 -60.60
N ILE A 34 -22.78 -8.23 -60.79
CA ILE A 34 -23.61 -8.71 -59.68
C ILE A 34 -22.82 -9.66 -58.78
N LEU A 35 -22.08 -10.62 -59.36
CA LEU A 35 -21.22 -11.53 -58.59
C LEU A 35 -20.17 -10.77 -57.78
N LEU A 36 -19.56 -9.74 -58.38
CA LEU A 36 -18.57 -8.91 -57.70
C LEU A 36 -19.19 -8.11 -56.54
N ALA A 37 -20.40 -7.57 -56.72
CA ALA A 37 -21.13 -6.88 -55.66
C ALA A 37 -21.50 -7.82 -54.50
N VAL A 38 -21.97 -9.03 -54.80
CA VAL A 38 -22.27 -10.05 -53.78
C VAL A 38 -21.00 -10.46 -53.02
N PHE A 39 -19.87 -10.62 -53.73
CA PHE A 39 -18.58 -10.93 -53.13
C PHE A 39 -18.09 -9.81 -52.19
N LEU A 40 -18.16 -8.54 -52.62
CA LEU A 40 -17.77 -7.41 -51.77
C LEU A 40 -18.69 -7.26 -50.55
N SER A 41 -19.99 -7.49 -50.71
CA SER A 41 -20.95 -7.45 -49.60
C SER A 41 -20.68 -8.56 -48.58
N SER A 42 -20.42 -9.80 -49.03
CA SER A 42 -20.10 -10.91 -48.12
C SER A 42 -18.78 -10.68 -47.40
N LEU A 43 -17.76 -10.14 -48.08
CA LEU A 43 -16.48 -9.77 -47.47
C LEU A 43 -16.64 -8.70 -46.39
N THR A 44 -17.47 -7.69 -46.64
CA THR A 44 -17.75 -6.62 -45.67
C THR A 44 -18.42 -7.17 -44.41
N VAL A 45 -19.39 -8.07 -44.56
CA VAL A 45 -20.05 -8.73 -43.43
C VAL A 45 -19.06 -9.60 -42.64
N ALA A 46 -18.23 -10.39 -43.33
CA ALA A 46 -17.23 -11.23 -42.68
C ALA A 46 -16.23 -10.40 -41.86
N LEU A 47 -15.75 -9.28 -42.41
CA LEU A 47 -14.86 -8.36 -41.71
C LEU A 47 -15.53 -7.74 -40.47
N ARG A 48 -16.80 -7.35 -40.58
CA ARG A 48 -17.57 -6.79 -39.45
C ARG A 48 -17.73 -7.81 -38.32
N ILE A 49 -17.98 -9.08 -38.64
CA ILE A 49 -18.05 -10.17 -37.64
C ILE A 49 -16.69 -10.39 -36.97
N LEU A 50 -15.60 -10.34 -37.73
CA LEU A 50 -14.26 -10.53 -37.18
C LEU A 50 -13.89 -9.36 -36.24
N GLN A 51 -14.20 -8.13 -36.64
CA GLN A 51 -13.99 -6.94 -35.82
C GLN A 51 -14.83 -6.96 -34.53
N SER A 52 -16.10 -7.35 -34.60
CA SER A 52 -16.95 -7.41 -33.41
C SER A 52 -16.46 -8.45 -32.40
N ARG A 53 -15.96 -9.60 -32.87
CA ARG A 53 -15.33 -10.61 -32.00
C ARG A 53 -14.07 -10.09 -31.32
N ARG A 54 -13.20 -9.38 -32.05
CA ARG A 54 -12.00 -8.77 -31.47
C ARG A 54 -12.34 -7.72 -30.43
N LEU A 55 -13.32 -6.86 -30.70
CA LEU A 55 -13.80 -5.87 -29.73
C LEU A 55 -14.36 -6.52 -28.47
N ALA A 56 -15.17 -7.58 -28.61
CA ALA A 56 -15.69 -8.32 -27.47
C ALA A 56 -14.55 -8.96 -26.63
N GLN A 57 -13.53 -9.53 -27.29
CA GLN A 57 -12.37 -10.07 -26.58
C GLN A 57 -11.59 -8.98 -25.82
N ILE A 58 -11.35 -7.83 -26.44
CA ILE A 58 -10.67 -6.70 -25.78
C ILE A 58 -11.48 -6.21 -24.59
N GLN A 59 -12.80 -6.07 -24.72
CA GLN A 59 -13.68 -5.67 -23.62
C GLN A 59 -13.59 -6.67 -22.46
N THR A 60 -13.65 -7.98 -22.75
CA THR A 60 -13.53 -9.00 -21.68
C THR A 60 -12.17 -8.95 -20.97
N GLN A 61 -11.08 -8.65 -21.70
CA GLN A 61 -9.75 -8.47 -21.09
C GLN A 61 -9.66 -7.20 -20.24
N MET A 62 -10.30 -6.12 -20.68
CA MET A 62 -10.41 -4.88 -19.89
C MET A 62 -11.17 -5.14 -18.58
N ASP A 63 -12.35 -5.77 -18.66
CA ASP A 63 -13.17 -6.06 -17.47
C ASP A 63 -12.41 -6.97 -16.48
N GLN A 64 -11.69 -7.98 -16.98
CA GLN A 64 -10.84 -8.84 -16.14
C GLN A 64 -9.69 -8.08 -15.48
N THR A 65 -9.10 -7.12 -16.19
CA THR A 65 -8.01 -6.30 -15.66
C THR A 65 -8.53 -5.33 -14.61
N GLU A 66 -9.69 -4.73 -14.82
CA GLU A 66 -10.37 -3.86 -13.86
C GLU A 66 -10.73 -4.61 -12.57
N ILE A 67 -11.27 -5.83 -12.68
CA ILE A 67 -11.53 -6.70 -11.51
C ILE A 67 -10.24 -6.96 -10.73
N ARG A 68 -9.14 -7.33 -11.41
CA ARG A 68 -7.84 -7.53 -10.75
C ARG A 68 -7.35 -6.26 -10.05
N LEU A 69 -7.50 -5.10 -10.70
CA LEU A 69 -7.07 -3.82 -10.16
C LEU A 69 -7.89 -3.42 -8.92
N SER A 70 -9.20 -3.65 -8.94
CA SER A 70 -10.09 -3.45 -7.79
C SER A 70 -9.71 -4.36 -6.61
N GLY A 71 -9.37 -5.61 -6.88
CA GLY A 71 -8.91 -6.57 -5.87
C GLY A 71 -7.59 -6.12 -5.22
N LEU A 72 -6.62 -5.68 -6.03
CA LEU A 72 -5.35 -5.14 -5.54
C LEU A 72 -5.55 -3.88 -4.69
N LYS A 73 -6.46 -2.99 -5.10
CA LYS A 73 -6.79 -1.78 -4.32
C LYS A 73 -7.37 -2.12 -2.94
N ASN A 74 -8.25 -3.11 -2.85
CA ASN A 74 -8.81 -3.56 -1.58
C ASN A 74 -7.74 -4.19 -0.67
N THR A 75 -6.82 -4.98 -1.25
CA THR A 75 -5.68 -5.55 -0.51
C THR A 75 -4.76 -4.44 0.00
N GLN A 76 -4.48 -3.43 -0.82
CA GLN A 76 -3.64 -2.29 -0.42
C GLN A 76 -4.28 -1.47 0.70
N ALA A 77 -5.59 -1.23 0.64
CA ALA A 77 -6.33 -0.57 1.72
C ALA A 77 -6.26 -1.38 3.02
N SER A 78 -6.40 -2.70 2.94
CA SER A 78 -6.29 -3.60 4.10
C SER A 78 -4.88 -3.58 4.70
N LEU A 79 -3.83 -3.60 3.86
CA LEU A 79 -2.43 -3.49 4.31
C LEU A 79 -2.16 -2.15 4.98
N LEU A 80 -2.68 -1.05 4.44
CA LEU A 80 -2.53 0.27 5.02
C LEU A 80 -3.19 0.35 6.41
N LEU A 81 -4.41 -0.20 6.53
CA LEU A 81 -5.11 -0.29 7.80
C LEU A 81 -4.35 -1.15 8.82
N LEU A 82 -3.79 -2.29 8.39
CA LEU A 82 -2.97 -3.15 9.24
C LEU A 82 -1.70 -2.43 9.70
N LYS A 83 -1.02 -1.72 8.81
CA LYS A 83 0.17 -0.92 9.13
C LYS A 83 -0.15 0.17 10.15
N ASN A 84 -1.28 0.86 10.00
CA ASN A 84 -1.71 1.87 10.97
C ASN A 84 -1.99 1.25 12.35
N ARG A 85 -2.64 0.08 12.40
CA ARG A 85 -2.86 -0.64 13.66
C ARG A 85 -1.55 -1.10 14.30
N LEU A 86 -0.61 -1.62 13.52
CA LEU A 86 0.71 -2.00 14.01
C LEU A 86 1.50 -0.80 14.54
N ALA A 87 1.47 0.34 13.84
CA ALA A 87 2.10 1.56 14.31
C ALA A 87 1.50 2.06 15.63
N ALA A 88 0.17 1.98 15.79
CA ALA A 88 -0.49 2.30 17.05
C ALA A 88 -0.05 1.33 18.16
N ILE A 89 -0.03 0.02 17.89
CA ILE A 89 0.44 -0.98 18.85
C ILE A 89 1.89 -0.72 19.25
N ASP A 90 2.77 -0.43 18.30
CA ASP A 90 4.17 -0.12 18.55
C ASP A 90 4.35 1.17 19.38
N GLN A 91 3.52 2.19 19.13
CA GLN A 91 3.49 3.40 19.96
C GLN A 91 3.06 3.11 21.40
N TYR A 92 2.13 2.17 21.61
CA TYR A 92 1.74 1.77 22.97
C TYR A 92 2.79 0.88 23.63
N LEU A 93 3.27 -0.18 22.95
CA LEU A 93 4.25 -1.13 23.49
C LEU A 93 5.64 -0.52 23.68
N GLY A 94 6.08 0.34 22.76
CA GLY A 94 7.37 1.02 22.84
C GLY A 94 7.48 1.98 24.03
N ASN A 95 6.38 2.63 24.42
CA ASN A 95 6.36 3.55 25.56
C ASN A 95 6.43 2.84 26.92
N PHE A 96 5.84 1.64 27.06
CA PHE A 96 6.00 0.84 28.26
C PHE A 96 7.47 0.49 28.51
N SER A 97 8.26 0.23 27.47
CA SER A 97 9.65 -0.23 27.64
C SER A 97 10.53 0.75 28.43
N LYS A 98 10.46 2.06 28.14
CA LYS A 98 11.29 3.06 28.83
C LYS A 98 10.82 3.32 30.26
N GLN A 99 9.51 3.42 30.47
CA GLN A 99 8.95 3.67 31.80
C GLN A 99 9.16 2.47 32.74
N VAL A 100 9.00 1.24 32.22
CA VAL A 100 9.29 0.01 32.96
C VAL A 100 10.78 -0.08 33.29
N GLN A 101 11.67 0.19 32.32
CA GLN A 101 13.12 0.20 32.58
C GLN A 101 13.54 1.23 33.63
N VAL A 102 12.93 2.42 33.62
CA VAL A 102 13.17 3.46 34.63
C VAL A 102 12.61 3.05 35.99
N TYR A 103 11.45 2.42 36.04
CA TYR A 103 10.87 1.89 37.28
C TYR A 103 11.74 0.78 37.88
N ASP A 104 12.19 -0.17 37.07
CA ASP A 104 13.07 -1.26 37.49
C ASP A 104 14.42 -0.71 38.00
N LEU A 105 15.00 0.24 37.26
CA LEU A 105 16.23 0.92 37.68
C LEU A 105 16.07 1.59 39.05
N ILE A 106 14.94 2.25 39.29
CA ILE A 106 14.72 2.97 40.54
C ILE A 106 14.49 2.01 41.69
N ASN A 107 13.78 0.90 41.48
CA ASN A 107 13.64 -0.14 42.50
C ASN A 107 14.99 -0.78 42.86
N GLU A 108 15.91 -0.94 41.89
CA GLU A 108 17.25 -1.49 42.13
C GLU A 108 18.12 -0.52 42.97
N LEU A 109 17.94 0.79 42.80
CA LEU A 109 18.78 1.81 43.45
C LEU A 109 18.31 2.22 44.84
N ILE A 110 17.11 1.83 45.26
CA ILE A 110 16.57 2.19 46.57
C ILE A 110 17.09 1.22 47.63
N PRO A 111 17.88 1.70 48.62
CA PRO A 111 18.39 0.85 49.69
C PRO A 111 17.26 0.44 50.66
N PRO A 112 17.44 -0.67 51.39
CA PRO A 112 16.50 -1.09 52.42
C PRO A 112 16.37 0.01 53.50
N GLY A 113 15.15 0.28 53.96
CA GLY A 113 14.88 1.32 54.98
C GLY A 113 14.37 2.66 54.43
N VAL A 114 14.33 2.81 53.10
CA VAL A 114 13.73 3.97 52.42
C VAL A 114 12.29 3.66 52.02
N ALA A 115 11.34 4.45 52.53
CA ALA A 115 9.93 4.36 52.14
C ALA A 115 9.61 5.37 51.04
N ILE A 116 9.05 4.90 49.93
CA ILE A 116 8.65 5.76 48.81
C ILE A 116 7.25 6.31 49.09
N ASN A 117 7.10 7.63 49.10
CA ASN A 117 5.81 8.27 49.33
C ASN A 117 5.08 8.61 48.03
N GLY A 118 5.85 8.85 46.96
CA GLY A 118 5.30 9.28 45.70
C GLY A 118 6.36 9.20 44.60
N PHE A 119 5.91 8.76 43.44
CA PHE A 119 6.74 8.52 42.27
C PHE A 119 5.98 8.93 41.02
N SER A 120 6.60 9.73 40.15
CA SER A 120 5.99 10.19 38.90
C SER A 120 7.03 10.24 37.80
N ILE A 121 6.71 9.69 36.64
CA ILE A 121 7.52 9.75 35.42
C ILE A 121 6.78 10.63 34.41
N ASN A 122 7.43 11.68 33.89
CA ASN A 122 6.85 12.50 32.84
C ASN A 122 7.08 11.89 31.44
N GLN A 123 6.44 12.46 30.41
CA GLN A 123 6.57 11.96 29.02
C GLN A 123 7.99 12.06 28.46
N SER A 124 8.82 12.96 29.00
CA SER A 124 10.26 13.08 28.68
C SER A 124 11.14 12.08 29.44
N GLY A 125 10.58 11.23 30.31
CA GLY A 125 11.31 10.24 31.10
C GLY A 125 11.96 10.81 32.37
N GLU A 126 11.78 12.09 32.68
CA GLU A 126 12.20 12.68 33.95
C GLU A 126 11.36 12.09 35.08
N VAL A 127 12.03 11.78 36.18
CA VAL A 127 11.42 11.16 37.34
C VAL A 127 11.42 12.13 38.50
N VAL A 128 10.25 12.31 39.11
CA VAL A 128 10.10 12.96 40.41
C VAL A 128 9.85 11.88 41.44
N PHE A 129 10.72 11.83 42.44
CA PHE A 129 10.72 10.82 43.49
C PHE A 129 10.67 11.51 44.85
N THR A 130 9.72 11.08 45.69
CA THR A 130 9.61 11.54 47.08
C THR A 130 9.72 10.35 48.01
N ALA A 131 10.58 10.47 49.00
CA ALA A 131 10.85 9.39 49.94
C ALA A 131 11.01 9.87 51.38
N THR A 132 10.80 8.93 52.26
CA THR A 132 10.89 9.07 53.70
C THR A 132 11.93 8.08 54.21
N VAL A 133 12.89 8.56 54.99
CA VAL A 133 14.02 7.77 55.49
C VAL A 133 14.16 7.96 56.98
N SER A 134 14.35 6.87 57.72
CA SER A 134 14.33 6.91 59.19
C SER A 134 15.67 7.34 59.82
N ASP A 135 16.76 7.16 59.08
CA ASP A 135 18.13 7.38 59.53
C ASP A 135 18.96 8.11 58.46
N GLY A 136 20.02 8.81 58.89
CA GLY A 136 20.87 9.59 57.99
C GLY A 136 21.76 8.72 57.08
N GLU A 137 22.16 7.53 57.54
CA GLU A 137 23.00 6.62 56.77
C GLU A 137 22.29 6.14 55.51
N SER A 138 21.01 5.77 55.63
CA SER A 138 20.16 5.39 54.50
C SER A 138 19.91 6.55 53.53
N VAL A 139 19.97 7.82 54.01
CA VAL A 139 19.90 9.00 53.12
C VAL A 139 21.17 9.10 52.28
N ASP A 140 22.34 8.95 52.91
CA ASP A 140 23.62 9.00 52.21
C ASP A 140 23.74 7.86 51.20
N GLN A 141 23.38 6.63 51.59
CA GLN A 141 23.36 5.47 50.69
C GLN A 141 22.41 5.65 49.50
N LEU A 142 21.22 6.22 49.73
CA LEU A 142 20.27 6.51 48.66
C LEU A 142 20.87 7.51 47.66
N ILE A 143 21.47 8.60 48.15
CA ILE A 143 22.09 9.62 47.31
C ILE A 143 23.27 9.03 46.52
N ASP A 144 24.12 8.24 47.18
CA ASP A 144 25.27 7.59 46.58
C ASP A 144 24.85 6.60 45.48
N ASN A 145 23.79 5.81 45.70
CA ASN A 145 23.27 4.89 44.69
C ASN A 145 22.84 5.63 43.41
N PHE A 146 22.21 6.79 43.54
CA PHE A 146 21.82 7.58 42.37
C PHE A 146 23.00 8.29 41.72
N ILE A 147 23.94 8.86 42.48
CA ILE A 147 25.05 9.67 41.93
C ILE A 147 26.16 8.80 41.34
N LEU A 148 26.53 7.70 41.98
CA LEU A 148 27.70 6.91 41.60
C LEU A 148 27.44 6.11 40.31
N PRO A 149 28.24 6.30 39.25
CA PRO A 149 28.08 5.60 37.97
C PRO A 149 28.14 4.07 38.07
N GLN A 150 28.84 3.56 39.09
CA GLN A 150 28.98 2.14 39.37
C GLN A 150 27.64 1.51 39.78
N ASN A 151 26.84 2.23 40.56
CA ASN A 151 25.57 1.74 41.10
C ASN A 151 24.44 1.95 40.08
N ASN A 152 24.42 3.11 39.39
CA ASN A 152 23.37 3.43 38.41
C ASN A 152 23.65 2.91 36.97
N GLN A 153 24.71 2.13 36.78
CA GLN A 153 25.15 1.58 35.48
C GLN A 153 25.34 2.65 34.37
N GLY A 154 25.62 3.90 34.76
CA GLY A 154 25.77 5.05 33.85
C GLY A 154 24.48 5.53 33.18
N LYS A 155 23.30 5.05 33.62
CA LYS A 155 21.98 5.33 33.02
C LYS A 155 21.35 6.65 33.47
N ILE A 156 21.91 7.30 34.50
CA ILE A 156 21.44 8.60 34.99
C ILE A 156 22.34 9.70 34.44
N LYS A 157 21.71 10.76 33.91
CA LYS A 157 22.42 11.93 33.36
C LYS A 157 22.61 13.01 34.42
N GLN A 158 21.55 13.31 35.17
CA GLN A 158 21.54 14.40 36.12
C GLN A 158 20.56 14.08 37.26
N ILE A 159 20.91 14.49 38.46
CA ILE A 159 20.06 14.44 39.65
C ILE A 159 19.99 15.84 40.22
N SER A 160 18.82 16.23 40.70
CA SER A 160 18.58 17.51 41.35
C SER A 160 17.73 17.28 42.59
N MET A 161 18.19 17.78 43.73
CA MET A 161 17.45 17.68 44.98
C MET A 161 16.58 18.93 45.11
N ASP A 162 15.25 18.73 45.09
CA ASP A 162 14.29 19.82 45.24
C ASP A 162 14.14 20.19 46.72
N ALA A 163 14.08 19.20 47.61
CA ALA A 163 13.90 19.43 49.04
C ALA A 163 14.47 18.29 49.87
N ILE A 164 15.08 18.66 51.01
CA ILE A 164 15.41 17.75 52.10
C ILE A 164 14.95 18.41 53.40
N SER A 165 14.21 17.66 54.21
CA SER A 165 13.75 18.15 55.51
C SER A 165 13.76 17.03 56.53
N ARG A 166 14.11 17.34 57.79
CA ARG A 166 13.98 16.41 58.91
C ARG A 166 12.81 16.85 59.77
N GLY A 167 11.83 15.97 59.94
CA GLY A 167 10.69 16.25 60.79
C GLY A 167 11.02 16.14 62.27
N ARG A 168 10.10 16.61 63.13
CA ARG A 168 10.22 16.47 64.60
C ARG A 168 10.15 15.02 65.06
N ASP A 169 9.63 14.14 64.21
CA ASP A 169 9.64 12.69 64.32
C ASP A 169 11.01 12.06 64.07
N GLY A 170 12.02 12.87 63.72
CA GLY A 170 13.38 12.41 63.43
C GLY A 170 13.57 11.88 62.01
N VAL A 171 12.47 11.80 61.24
CA VAL A 171 12.40 11.19 59.92
C VAL A 171 12.74 12.21 58.82
N TYR A 172 13.58 11.80 57.87
CA TYR A 172 13.98 12.59 56.72
C TYR A 172 12.97 12.45 55.60
N ARG A 173 12.59 13.57 54.98
CA ARG A 173 11.71 13.63 53.81
C ARG A 173 12.48 14.28 52.67
N LEU A 174 12.59 13.57 51.57
CA LEU A 174 13.40 13.91 50.40
C LEU A 174 12.51 14.07 49.17
N SER A 175 12.83 15.04 48.33
CA SER A 175 12.27 15.19 46.99
C SER A 175 13.41 15.32 45.99
N LEU A 176 13.50 14.38 45.07
CA LEU A 176 14.55 14.26 44.06
C LEU A 176 13.94 14.29 42.66
N LYS A 177 14.62 14.98 41.74
CA LYS A 177 14.41 14.91 40.30
C LYS A 177 15.55 14.19 39.65
N ILE A 178 15.25 13.17 38.86
CA ILE A 178 16.23 12.32 38.19
C ILE A 178 15.96 12.41 36.69
N GLN A 179 16.99 12.76 35.93
CA GLN A 179 16.96 12.74 34.48
C GLN A 179 17.75 11.52 33.98
N PRO A 180 17.08 10.46 33.48
CA PRO A 180 17.76 9.34 32.84
C PRO A 180 18.38 9.77 31.50
N LYS A 181 19.35 8.98 31.02
CA LYS A 181 19.97 9.16 29.70
C LYS A 181 19.12 8.63 28.56
#